data_AF-A0A6G4ZVP9-F1
#
_entry.id   AF-A0A6G4ZVP9-F1
#
_cell.length_a   1.000
_cell.length_b   1.000
_cell.length_c   1.000
_cell.angle_alpha   90.00
_cell.angle_beta   90.00
_cell.angle_gamma   90.00
#
_symmetry.space_group_name_H-M   'P 1'
#
loop_
_entity.id
_entity.type
_entity.pdbx_description
1 polymer ?
#
loop_
_entity_poly.entity_id
_entity_poly.type
_entity_poly.pdbx_seq_one_letter_code
_entity_poly.pdbx_strand_id
1 'polypeptide(L)'
;IFSVHSRDNGIYSCQASNRLGIIFARKTKLVVQEPPHIVTPLQNHIVQHGGELRLQCTVQGNPVPTVHWLHNGKRVHHTSHITISEMGIHIRKMTKHQGGMYQCFANNFLGTVYSTAHVTVLAVNESHIPDKNGEDENEPDSINGATENAGKRKDSHKEKNKGVKLVLPSRPEISRLSDDSVM
;
A
#
# COMPACT_ATOMS: atom_id res chain seq x y z
N ILE A 1 11.14 -4.05 -20.81
CA ILE A 1 9.76 -3.66 -20.47
C ILE A 1 9.89 -2.39 -19.62
N PHE A 2 9.23 -1.29 -20.00
CA PHE A 2 9.24 -0.06 -19.19
C PHE A 2 8.09 -0.14 -18.18
N SER A 3 8.37 0.21 -16.92
CA SER A 3 7.35 0.25 -15.87
C SER A 3 6.61 1.59 -15.89
N VAL A 4 5.29 1.55 -15.77
CA VAL A 4 4.43 2.73 -15.68
C VAL A 4 4.34 3.18 -14.23
N HIS A 5 4.49 4.49 -14.00
CA HIS A 5 4.45 5.10 -12.68
C HIS A 5 3.50 6.30 -12.67
N SER A 6 3.08 6.76 -11.50
CA SER A 6 2.17 7.91 -11.36
C SER A 6 2.68 9.20 -12.01
N ARG A 7 3.98 9.35 -12.24
CA ARG A 7 4.54 10.50 -13.00
C ARG A 7 4.22 10.47 -14.50
N ASP A 8 3.81 9.31 -15.03
CA ASP A 8 3.44 9.11 -16.44
C ASP A 8 1.97 9.51 -16.69
N ASN A 9 1.24 9.99 -15.67
CA ASN A 9 -0.03 10.67 -15.87
C ASN A 9 0.15 11.90 -16.78
N GLY A 10 -0.75 12.09 -17.75
CA GLY A 10 -0.67 13.25 -18.63
C GLY A 10 -1.54 13.14 -19.88
N ILE A 11 -1.50 14.18 -20.70
CA ILE A 11 -2.10 14.17 -22.03
C ILE A 11 -1.01 13.88 -23.06
N TYR A 12 -1.27 12.89 -23.89
CA TYR A 12 -0.37 12.41 -24.92
C TYR A 12 -0.98 12.63 -26.29
N SER A 13 -0.13 13.00 -27.25
CA SER A 13 -0.46 12.97 -28.68
C SER A 13 0.67 12.27 -29.42
N CYS A 14 0.35 11.74 -30.59
CA CYS A 14 1.29 11.09 -31.48
C CYS A 14 1.59 12.06 -32.62
N GLN A 15 2.85 12.35 -32.85
CA GLN A 15 3.29 13.16 -33.99
C GLN A 15 3.86 12.24 -35.08
N ALA A 16 3.38 12.42 -36.31
CA ALA A 16 3.95 11.77 -37.49
C ALA A 16 4.45 12.83 -38.47
N SER A 17 5.69 12.69 -38.91
CA SER A 17 6.33 13.65 -39.81
C SER A 17 7.01 12.97 -40.98
N ASN A 18 6.89 13.57 -42.17
CA ASN A 18 7.71 13.25 -43.33
C ASN A 18 8.17 14.56 -44.01
N ARG A 19 8.86 14.46 -45.14
CA ARG A 19 9.36 15.64 -45.89
C ARG A 19 8.27 16.60 -46.38
N LEU A 20 7.01 16.17 -46.39
CA LEU A 20 5.87 16.97 -46.86
C LEU A 20 5.10 17.63 -45.71
N GLY A 21 5.38 17.28 -44.45
CA GLY A 21 4.73 17.92 -43.31
C GLY A 21 4.66 17.05 -42.05
N ILE A 22 3.96 17.59 -41.07
CA ILE A 22 3.75 17.00 -39.74
C ILE A 22 2.24 16.95 -39.47
N ILE A 23 1.78 15.82 -38.95
CA ILE A 23 0.41 15.66 -38.46
C ILE A 23 0.44 15.19 -37.01
N PHE A 24 -0.56 15.61 -36.24
CA PHE A 24 -0.77 15.16 -34.86
C PHE A 24 -2.03 14.32 -34.77
N ALA A 25 -1.96 13.21 -34.05
CA ALA A 25 -3.11 12.44 -33.66
C ALA A 25 -3.93 13.19 -32.60
N ARG A 26 -5.17 12.73 -32.39
CA ARG A 26 -6.02 13.24 -31.30
C ARG A 26 -5.31 13.06 -29.95
N LYS A 27 -5.41 14.09 -29.10
CA LYS A 27 -4.92 14.05 -27.73
C LYS A 27 -5.69 12.99 -26.93
N THR A 28 -5.00 12.23 -26.09
CA THR A 28 -5.58 11.26 -25.15
C THR A 28 -5.03 11.46 -23.75
N LYS A 29 -5.85 11.27 -22.72
CA LYS A 29 -5.42 11.38 -21.33
C LYS A 29 -5.06 10.01 -20.80
N LEU A 30 -3.80 9.84 -20.40
CA LEU A 30 -3.35 8.68 -19.63
C LEU A 30 -3.55 8.97 -18.15
N VAL A 31 -4.31 8.10 -17.48
CA VAL A 31 -4.43 8.08 -16.01
C VAL A 31 -3.85 6.77 -15.49
N VAL A 32 -2.79 6.86 -14.70
CA VAL A 32 -2.18 5.70 -14.03
C VAL A 32 -2.95 5.42 -12.75
N GLN A 33 -3.56 4.24 -12.69
CA GLN A 33 -4.35 3.77 -11.57
C GLN A 33 -3.56 2.73 -10.77
N GLU A 34 -3.83 2.66 -9.48
CA GLU A 34 -3.12 1.77 -8.54
C GLU A 34 -4.09 1.23 -7.48
N PRO A 35 -3.89 -0.03 -7.04
CA PRO A 35 -4.67 -0.59 -5.94
C PRO A 35 -4.36 0.14 -4.62
N PRO A 36 -5.21 0.00 -3.61
CA PRO A 36 -4.98 0.61 -2.31
C PRO A 36 -3.71 0.06 -1.67
N HIS A 37 -2.90 0.92 -1.07
CA HIS A 37 -1.75 0.54 -0.27
C HIS A 37 -1.68 1.35 1.02
N ILE A 38 -1.20 0.71 2.09
CA ILE A 38 -1.10 1.33 3.41
C ILE A 38 0.17 2.17 3.47
N VAL A 39 0.00 3.47 3.71
CA VAL A 39 1.11 4.41 3.95
C VAL A 39 1.46 4.45 5.44
N THR A 40 0.44 4.45 6.29
CA THR A 40 0.62 4.42 7.76
C THR A 40 -0.18 3.25 8.32
N PRO A 41 0.48 2.17 8.77
CA PRO A 41 -0.20 1.02 9.33
C PRO A 41 -0.69 1.29 10.75
N LEU A 42 -1.69 0.51 11.16
CA LEU A 42 -2.12 0.47 12.54
C LEU A 42 -1.03 -0.10 13.45
N GLN A 43 -1.02 0.37 14.69
CA GLN A 43 -0.12 -0.09 15.74
C GLN A 43 -0.93 -0.47 16.99
N ASN A 44 -0.43 -1.43 17.76
CA ASN A 44 -1.05 -1.83 19.01
C ASN A 44 -1.01 -0.67 20.01
N HIS A 45 -2.06 -0.55 20.82
CA HIS A 45 -2.18 0.50 21.83
C HIS A 45 -2.57 -0.07 23.19
N ILE A 46 -2.06 0.55 24.24
CA ILE A 46 -2.50 0.33 25.61
C ILE A 46 -3.07 1.66 26.10
N VAL A 47 -4.33 1.66 26.54
CA VAL A 47 -5.03 2.86 27.00
C VAL A 47 -5.61 2.60 28.37
N GLN A 48 -5.59 3.59 29.26
CA GLN A 48 -6.27 3.48 30.55
C GLN A 48 -7.79 3.64 30.39
N HIS A 49 -8.55 2.97 31.24
CA HIS A 49 -10.00 3.15 31.32
C HIS A 49 -10.35 4.63 31.57
N GLY A 50 -11.29 5.16 30.79
CA GLY A 50 -11.67 6.57 30.76
C GLY A 50 -10.78 7.45 29.87
N GLY A 51 -9.63 6.94 29.41
CA GLY A 51 -8.72 7.66 28.52
C GLY A 51 -9.24 7.83 27.09
N GLU A 52 -8.43 8.43 26.22
CA GLU A 52 -8.74 8.60 24.80
C GLU A 52 -7.86 7.71 23.93
N LEU A 53 -8.42 7.20 22.85
CA LEU A 53 -7.69 6.43 21.83
C LEU A 53 -7.66 7.23 20.53
N ARG A 54 -6.50 7.24 19.86
CA ARG A 54 -6.33 7.70 18.48
C ARG A 54 -5.62 6.61 17.71
N LEU A 55 -6.30 6.05 16.70
CA LEU A 55 -5.71 5.09 15.78
C LEU A 55 -5.54 5.78 14.43
N GLN A 56 -4.32 5.77 13.92
CA GLN A 56 -3.99 6.33 12.61
C GLN A 56 -3.86 5.21 11.59
N CYS A 57 -4.50 5.39 10.44
CA CYS A 57 -4.34 4.52 9.28
C CYS A 57 -4.53 5.35 8.03
N THR A 58 -3.45 5.56 7.29
CA THR A 58 -3.48 6.32 6.04
C THR A 58 -3.29 5.36 4.89
N VAL A 59 -4.22 5.40 3.94
CA VAL A 59 -4.22 4.57 2.75
C VAL A 59 -4.22 5.48 1.53
N GLN A 60 -3.41 5.14 0.54
CA GLN A 60 -3.39 5.80 -0.76
C GLN A 60 -3.79 4.82 -1.85
N GLY A 61 -4.22 5.35 -2.98
CA GLY A 61 -4.57 4.58 -4.16
C GLY A 61 -5.22 5.49 -5.21
N ASN A 62 -5.29 5.01 -6.46
CA ASN A 62 -5.99 5.71 -7.53
C ASN A 62 -6.88 4.73 -8.30
N PRO A 63 -8.22 4.86 -8.26
CA PRO A 63 -8.97 5.90 -7.54
C PRO A 63 -8.78 5.87 -6.02
N VAL A 64 -9.04 7.03 -5.40
CA VAL A 64 -8.96 7.20 -3.94
C VAL A 64 -9.78 6.09 -3.26
N PRO A 65 -9.15 5.26 -2.41
CA PRO A 65 -9.84 4.14 -1.78
C PRO A 65 -10.89 4.61 -0.77
N THR A 66 -11.99 3.87 -0.68
CA THR A 66 -12.96 4.03 0.39
C THR A 66 -12.42 3.35 1.65
N VAL A 67 -12.33 4.08 2.77
CA VAL A 67 -11.82 3.56 4.05
C VAL A 67 -12.96 3.34 5.04
N HIS A 68 -12.99 2.16 5.66
CA HIS A 68 -13.93 1.80 6.72
C HIS A 68 -13.21 1.10 7.87
N TRP A 69 -13.79 1.21 9.07
CA TRP A 69 -13.19 0.69 10.29
C TRP A 69 -14.02 -0.45 10.85
N LEU A 70 -13.34 -1.48 11.34
CA LEU A 70 -13.94 -2.59 12.07
C LEU A 70 -13.37 -2.66 13.49
N HIS A 71 -14.23 -3.02 14.44
CA HIS A 71 -13.86 -3.38 15.80
C HIS A 71 -14.45 -4.77 16.09
N ASN A 72 -13.58 -5.73 16.38
CA ASN A 72 -13.94 -7.15 16.56
C ASN A 72 -14.82 -7.68 15.41
N GLY A 73 -14.44 -7.34 14.17
CA GLY A 73 -15.14 -7.74 12.95
C GLY A 73 -16.43 -6.97 12.64
N LYS A 74 -16.87 -6.04 13.50
CA LYS A 74 -18.09 -5.24 13.29
C LYS A 74 -17.76 -3.83 12.85
N ARG A 75 -18.57 -3.28 11.94
CA ARG A 75 -18.36 -1.93 11.39
C ARG A 75 -18.49 -0.86 12.47
N VAL A 76 -17.50 0.02 12.52
CA VAL A 76 -17.48 1.19 13.38
C VAL A 76 -18.10 2.36 12.61
N HIS A 77 -18.99 3.08 13.28
CA HIS A 77 -19.65 4.26 12.74
C HIS A 77 -19.31 5.48 13.60
N HIS A 78 -19.48 6.67 13.01
CA HIS A 78 -19.46 7.91 13.78
C HIS A 78 -20.53 7.88 14.87
N THR A 79 -20.15 8.32 16.06
CA THR A 79 -21.05 8.49 17.21
C THR A 79 -20.64 9.74 17.99
N SER A 80 -21.35 10.09 19.07
CA SER A 80 -20.92 11.16 19.99
C SER A 80 -19.54 10.92 20.62
N HIS A 81 -19.10 9.67 20.70
CA HIS A 81 -17.83 9.26 21.34
C HIS A 81 -16.76 8.81 20.33
N ILE A 82 -17.13 8.57 19.08
CA ILE A 82 -16.25 8.07 18.02
C ILE A 82 -16.29 9.03 16.83
N THR A 83 -15.15 9.61 16.51
CA THR A 83 -14.96 10.43 15.30
C THR A 83 -14.06 9.66 14.32
N ILE A 84 -14.53 9.47 13.10
CA ILE A 84 -13.75 8.89 12.00
C ILE A 84 -13.32 10.03 11.06
N SER A 85 -12.10 9.97 10.56
CA SER A 85 -11.55 10.94 9.61
C SER A 85 -10.71 10.19 8.58
N GLU A 86 -10.26 10.90 7.55
CA GLU A 86 -9.35 10.33 6.53
C GLU A 86 -8.03 9.82 7.13
N MET A 87 -7.60 10.40 8.27
CA MET A 87 -6.33 10.04 8.92
C MET A 87 -6.48 8.91 9.95
N GLY A 88 -7.68 8.62 10.43
CA GLY A 88 -7.83 7.76 11.59
C GLY A 88 -9.17 7.84 12.32
N ILE A 89 -9.27 7.07 13.40
CA ILE A 89 -10.38 7.15 14.36
C ILE A 89 -9.91 7.72 15.69
N HIS A 90 -10.77 8.51 16.30
CA HIS A 90 -10.61 9.04 17.64
C HIS A 90 -11.80 8.60 18.50
N ILE A 91 -11.51 7.90 19.59
CA ILE A 91 -12.49 7.40 20.55
C ILE A 91 -12.25 8.07 21.90
N ARG A 92 -13.27 8.75 22.41
CA ARG A 92 -13.24 9.39 23.74
C ARG A 92 -13.78 8.44 24.79
N LYS A 93 -13.21 8.51 26.01
CA LYS A 93 -13.64 7.75 27.19
C LYS A 93 -13.68 6.23 26.93
N MET A 94 -12.51 5.64 26.75
CA MET A 94 -12.33 4.21 26.51
C MET A 94 -12.84 3.36 27.69
N THR A 95 -13.66 2.37 27.41
CA THR A 95 -14.16 1.37 28.34
C THR A 95 -13.57 0.00 28.01
N LYS A 96 -13.64 -0.97 28.93
CA LYS A 96 -13.14 -2.34 28.70
C LYS A 96 -13.75 -2.99 27.45
N HIS A 97 -15.02 -2.68 27.14
CA HIS A 97 -15.73 -3.21 25.97
C HIS A 97 -15.21 -2.66 24.64
N GLN A 98 -14.53 -1.51 24.65
CA GLN A 98 -13.89 -0.93 23.47
C GLN A 98 -12.46 -1.47 23.27
N GLY A 99 -11.95 -2.33 24.15
CA GLY A 99 -10.75 -3.10 23.87
C GLY A 99 -10.96 -4.15 22.77
N GLY A 100 -9.87 -4.66 22.20
CA GLY A 100 -9.89 -5.74 21.22
C GLY A 100 -9.25 -5.36 19.89
N MET A 101 -9.64 -6.08 18.84
CA MET A 101 -9.03 -5.97 17.52
C MET A 101 -9.70 -4.87 16.70
N TYR A 102 -8.90 -3.90 16.28
CA TYR A 102 -9.30 -2.87 15.33
C TYR A 102 -8.69 -3.17 13.95
N GLN A 103 -9.46 -2.90 12.91
CA GLN A 103 -9.03 -3.05 11.53
C GLN A 103 -9.41 -1.82 10.72
N CYS A 104 -8.43 -1.28 10.01
CA CYS A 104 -8.60 -0.29 8.97
C CYS A 104 -8.67 -1.05 7.64
N PHE A 105 -9.81 -0.99 6.97
CA PHE A 105 -10.08 -1.69 5.72
C PHE A 105 -10.28 -0.65 4.62
N ALA A 106 -9.57 -0.81 3.50
CA ALA A 106 -9.66 0.11 2.38
C ALA A 106 -9.77 -0.61 1.05
N ASN A 107 -10.64 -0.11 0.17
CA ASN A 107 -10.88 -0.73 -1.13
C ASN A 107 -11.07 0.31 -2.24
N ASN A 108 -10.61 -0.02 -3.44
CA ASN A 108 -11.06 0.57 -4.70
C ASN A 108 -11.38 -0.57 -5.68
N PHE A 109 -11.68 -0.28 -6.94
CA PHE A 109 -12.04 -1.33 -7.90
C PHE A 109 -10.85 -2.20 -8.35
N LEU A 110 -9.62 -1.80 -8.05
CA LEU A 110 -8.40 -2.55 -8.38
C LEU A 110 -7.97 -3.49 -7.25
N GLY A 111 -8.47 -3.29 -6.03
CA GLY A 111 -8.13 -4.17 -4.93
C GLY A 111 -8.55 -3.67 -3.57
N THR A 112 -8.11 -4.42 -2.57
CA THR A 112 -8.44 -4.24 -1.16
C THR A 112 -7.19 -4.45 -0.33
N VAL A 113 -7.03 -3.65 0.72
CA VAL A 113 -5.97 -3.78 1.72
C VAL A 113 -6.54 -3.58 3.11
N TYR A 114 -5.90 -4.15 4.12
CA TYR A 114 -6.26 -3.91 5.51
C TYR A 114 -5.06 -3.89 6.43
N SER A 115 -5.16 -3.13 7.51
CA SER A 115 -4.22 -3.09 8.62
C SER A 115 -4.97 -3.43 9.91
N THR A 116 -4.32 -4.09 10.86
CA THR A 116 -4.92 -4.50 12.14
C THR A 116 -4.08 -4.05 13.32
N ALA A 117 -4.72 -3.79 14.45
CA ALA A 117 -4.06 -3.57 15.73
C ALA A 117 -4.92 -4.07 16.89
N HIS A 118 -4.26 -4.55 17.93
CA HIS A 118 -4.88 -4.87 19.20
C HIS A 118 -4.83 -3.67 20.15
N VAL A 119 -5.97 -3.34 20.76
CA VAL A 119 -6.08 -2.30 21.78
C VAL A 119 -6.40 -2.93 23.12
N THR A 120 -5.52 -2.73 24.09
CA THR A 120 -5.70 -3.17 25.47
C THR A 120 -6.18 -2.00 26.32
N VAL A 121 -7.27 -2.19 27.06
CA VAL A 121 -7.76 -1.19 28.03
C VAL A 121 -7.41 -1.64 29.44
N LEU A 122 -6.52 -0.90 30.10
CA LEU A 122 -6.13 -1.15 31.49
C LEU A 122 -7.23 -0.64 32.42
N ALA A 123 -7.59 -1.42 33.44
CA ALA A 123 -8.46 -0.95 34.51
C ALA A 123 -7.79 0.23 35.24
N VAL A 124 -8.58 1.16 35.76
CA VAL A 124 -8.05 2.14 36.72
C VAL A 124 -7.73 1.35 37.98
N ASN A 125 -6.44 1.11 38.19
CA ASN A 125 -5.92 0.55 39.42
C ASN A 125 -5.95 1.66 40.48
N GLU A 126 -7.01 1.67 41.30
CA GLU A 126 -6.87 2.17 42.68
C GLU A 126 -5.78 1.33 43.35
N SER A 127 -4.76 2.01 43.85
CA SER A 127 -3.52 1.43 44.32
C SER A 127 -3.73 0.40 45.45
N HIS A 128 -3.39 -0.86 45.16
CA HIS A 128 -2.75 -1.74 46.14
C HIS A 128 -1.47 -2.28 45.49
N ILE A 129 -0.31 -1.84 45.99
CA ILE A 129 1.02 -2.23 45.52
C ILE A 129 1.48 -3.42 46.36
N PRO A 130 1.89 -4.53 45.72
CA PRO A 130 3.03 -5.29 46.23
C PRO A 130 4.20 -5.25 45.23
N ASP A 131 5.37 -5.14 45.83
CA ASP A 131 6.70 -4.89 45.29
C ASP A 131 7.33 -6.10 44.56
N LYS A 132 8.42 -5.82 43.86
CA LYS A 132 9.09 -6.55 42.75
C LYS A 132 9.91 -7.80 43.11
N ASN A 133 10.43 -8.43 42.02
CA ASN A 133 11.77 -9.05 41.81
C ASN A 133 11.65 -10.54 41.38
N GLY A 134 12.38 -11.10 40.41
CA GLY A 134 13.47 -10.69 39.52
C GLY A 134 14.12 -11.98 38.93
N GLU A 135 14.59 -11.91 37.66
CA GLU A 135 15.66 -12.70 36.98
C GLU A 135 15.60 -14.26 36.99
N ASP A 136 15.94 -15.00 35.92
CA ASP A 136 17.29 -15.08 35.33
C ASP A 136 17.33 -15.80 33.96
N GLU A 137 18.45 -15.59 33.26
CA GLU A 137 18.85 -16.00 31.90
C GLU A 137 19.14 -17.52 31.75
N ASN A 138 19.25 -18.03 30.50
CA ASN A 138 20.37 -18.85 29.98
C ASN A 138 20.07 -19.56 28.63
N GLU A 139 20.95 -19.33 27.65
CA GLU A 139 21.16 -20.03 26.37
C GLU A 139 22.12 -21.23 26.57
N PRO A 140 22.07 -22.29 25.72
CA PRO A 140 23.31 -22.71 25.07
C PRO A 140 23.18 -23.27 23.63
N ASP A 141 24.38 -23.39 23.06
CA ASP A 141 24.88 -23.55 21.70
C ASP A 141 24.69 -24.90 20.94
N SER A 142 24.79 -24.79 19.60
CA SER A 142 25.59 -25.61 18.65
C SER A 142 25.07 -26.86 17.85
N ILE A 143 25.08 -26.66 16.50
CA ILE A 143 25.63 -27.45 15.35
C ILE A 143 25.09 -28.86 14.93
N ASN A 144 24.60 -28.98 13.67
CA ASN A 144 25.13 -29.84 12.55
C ASN A 144 24.05 -30.37 11.59
N GLY A 145 24.34 -30.36 10.27
CA GLY A 145 23.60 -31.14 9.28
C GLY A 145 23.86 -30.74 7.82
N ALA A 146 24.98 -31.22 7.25
CA ALA A 146 25.27 -31.15 5.82
C ALA A 146 24.76 -32.41 5.09
N THR A 147 24.17 -32.25 3.91
CA THR A 147 23.96 -33.34 2.94
C THR A 147 24.18 -32.86 1.50
N GLU A 148 24.84 -33.76 0.75
CA GLU A 148 25.25 -33.68 -0.65
C GLU A 148 24.04 -33.78 -1.61
N ASN A 149 24.09 -33.22 -2.83
CA ASN A 149 24.58 -33.94 -4.03
C ASN A 149 24.35 -33.21 -5.38
N ALA A 150 25.36 -33.39 -6.24
CA ALA A 150 25.38 -33.56 -7.70
C ALA A 150 24.45 -32.80 -8.69
N GLY A 151 25.08 -32.23 -9.74
CA GLY A 151 24.43 -32.05 -11.05
C GLY A 151 25.11 -31.13 -12.06
N LYS A 152 26.14 -31.60 -12.79
CA LYS A 152 26.73 -31.00 -14.00
C LYS A 152 25.78 -31.17 -15.22
N ARG A 153 25.74 -30.19 -16.15
CA ARG A 153 25.98 -30.38 -17.62
C ARG A 153 25.96 -29.07 -18.41
N LYS A 154 26.71 -29.09 -19.51
CA LYS A 154 27.19 -27.98 -20.36
C LYS A 154 26.40 -27.81 -21.67
N ASP A 155 26.48 -26.59 -22.19
CA ASP A 155 26.69 -26.11 -23.57
C ASP A 155 25.72 -26.39 -24.74
N SER A 156 25.29 -25.25 -25.30
CA SER A 156 25.33 -24.86 -26.74
C SER A 156 24.41 -25.54 -27.75
N HIS A 157 23.56 -24.73 -28.42
CA HIS A 157 23.85 -24.32 -29.80
C HIS A 157 22.92 -23.19 -30.27
N LYS A 158 23.45 -22.44 -31.23
CA LYS A 158 22.96 -21.21 -31.85
C LYS A 158 22.42 -21.57 -33.22
N GLU A 159 21.25 -21.09 -33.59
CA GLU A 159 20.87 -21.03 -35.01
C GLU A 159 20.10 -19.74 -35.32
N LYS A 160 20.57 -19.08 -36.38
CA LYS A 160 20.07 -17.81 -36.89
C LYS A 160 18.94 -18.11 -37.87
N ASN A 161 17.94 -17.24 -37.92
CA ASN A 161 17.20 -17.06 -39.17
C ASN A 161 16.92 -15.59 -39.45
N LYS A 162 17.33 -15.15 -40.64
CA LYS A 162 17.18 -13.79 -41.19
C LYS A 162 15.94 -13.75 -42.07
N GLY A 163 15.14 -12.69 -42.01
CA GLY A 163 14.09 -12.47 -43.01
C GLY A 163 13.25 -11.21 -42.81
N VAL A 164 13.49 -10.24 -43.71
CA VAL A 164 12.63 -9.10 -44.12
C VAL A 164 12.52 -7.89 -43.16
N LYS A 165 13.07 -6.75 -43.60
CA LYS A 165 12.95 -5.44 -42.94
C LYS A 165 11.83 -4.64 -43.60
N LEU A 166 10.64 -4.66 -42.99
CA LEU A 166 9.59 -3.69 -43.26
C LEU A 166 10.07 -2.32 -42.74
N VAL A 167 10.19 -1.31 -43.60
CA VAL A 167 10.36 0.07 -43.16
C VAL A 167 9.00 0.56 -42.70
N LEU A 168 8.73 0.35 -41.41
CA LEU A 168 7.58 0.91 -40.73
C LEU A 168 7.71 2.45 -40.75
N PRO A 169 6.59 3.20 -40.81
CA PRO A 169 6.64 4.64 -40.57
C PRO A 169 7.40 4.90 -39.27
N SER A 170 8.19 5.98 -39.23
CA SER A 170 8.93 6.42 -38.04
C SER A 170 8.03 6.25 -36.83
N ARG A 171 8.51 5.52 -35.81
CA ARG A 171 7.74 5.27 -34.60
C ARG A 171 7.21 6.62 -34.13
N PRO A 172 5.88 6.81 -34.02
CA PRO A 172 5.36 8.09 -33.60
C PRO A 172 5.99 8.43 -32.26
N GLU A 173 6.61 9.61 -32.19
CA GLU A 173 7.16 10.10 -30.94
C GLU A 173 5.96 10.45 -30.05
N ILE A 174 5.88 9.72 -28.93
CA ILE A 174 4.89 9.99 -27.89
C ILE A 174 5.56 10.95 -26.92
N SER A 175 5.19 12.23 -27.00
CA SER A 175 5.62 13.25 -26.06
C SER A 175 4.45 13.65 -25.16
N ARG A 176 4.76 13.90 -23.88
CA ARG A 176 3.81 14.53 -22.95
C ARG A 176 3.68 15.99 -23.34
N LEU A 177 2.45 16.45 -23.49
CA LEU A 177 2.17 17.87 -23.77
C LEU A 177 2.33 18.68 -22.48
N SER A 178 2.94 19.87 -22.58
CA SER A 178 3.02 20.85 -21.48
C SER A 178 1.65 21.46 -21.19
N ASP A 179 1.42 21.85 -19.93
CA ASP A 179 0.11 22.37 -19.46
C ASP A 179 -0.35 23.65 -20.22
N ASP A 180 0.57 24.40 -20.81
CA ASP A 180 0.28 25.61 -21.63
C ASP A 180 -0.36 25.31 -23.00
N SER A 181 -0.57 24.04 -23.35
CA SER A 181 -1.20 23.61 -24.61
C SER A 181 -2.70 23.30 -24.49
N VAL A 182 -3.33 23.71 -23.38
CA VAL A 182 -4.78 23.63 -23.13
C VAL A 182 -5.42 24.98 -23.50
N MET A 183 -5.62 25.19 -24.80
CA MET A 183 -6.65 26.07 -25.35
C MET A 183 -7.35 25.36 -26.51
#